data_AF-A0A3M1T3W8-F1
#
_entry.id   AF-A0A3M1T3W8-F1
#
_cell.length_a   1.000
_cell.length_b   1.000
_cell.length_c   1.000
_cell.angle_alpha   90.00
_cell.angle_beta   90.00
_cell.angle_gamma   90.00
#
_symmetry.space_group_name_H-M   'P 1'
#
loop_
_entity.id
_entity.type
_entity.pdbx_description
1 polymer ?
#
loop_
_entity_poly.entity_id
_entity_poly.type
_entity_poly.pdbx_seq_one_letter_code
_entity_poly.pdbx_strand_id
1 'polypeptide(L)'
;MEHLRQSQVLEEDLPQIVGQQEEVSRSGESLKSLYLPLKTSDALVVEYRKWLDEFGETLPFYEGYETSRDLRCASETVSLDRFSRHTQNCSSCSQTYHNLEMLKRGAIAVSIILAAVAIVLDDPRAEVAIVLVALASVAAATLIQKLKPHFERSYQRF
;
A
#
# COMPACT_ATOMS: atom_id res chain seq x y z
N MET A 1 -11.09 -1.29 13.44
CA MET A 1 -11.83 -1.51 12.19
C MET A 1 -11.99 -0.22 11.39
N GLU A 2 -12.34 0.91 12.01
CA GLU A 2 -12.55 2.19 11.28
C GLU A 2 -11.32 2.67 10.49
N HIS A 3 -10.12 2.62 11.10
CA HIS A 3 -8.86 3.01 10.45
C HIS A 3 -8.60 2.31 9.10
N LEU A 4 -8.83 1.00 9.03
CA LEU A 4 -8.60 0.23 7.80
C LEU A 4 -9.64 0.55 6.72
N ARG A 5 -10.88 0.84 7.13
CA ARG A 5 -11.95 1.23 6.21
C ARG A 5 -11.70 2.60 5.59
N GLN A 6 -11.18 3.55 6.37
CA GLN A 6 -10.79 4.86 5.86
C GLN A 6 -9.62 4.74 4.87
N SER A 7 -8.60 3.94 5.18
CA SER A 7 -7.51 3.65 4.24
C SER A 7 -8.03 3.01 2.95
N GLN A 8 -9.00 2.09 3.06
CA GLN A 8 -9.61 1.46 1.88
C GLN A 8 -10.26 2.48 0.94
N VAL A 9 -11.04 3.43 1.45
CA VAL A 9 -11.69 4.45 0.61
C VAL A 9 -10.64 5.26 -0.15
N LEU A 10 -9.57 5.68 0.52
CA LEU A 10 -8.49 6.44 -0.11
C LEU A 10 -7.74 5.62 -1.17
N GLU A 11 -7.61 4.32 -0.96
CA GLU A 11 -6.98 3.41 -1.92
C GLU A 11 -7.85 3.10 -3.14
N GLU A 12 -9.17 3.10 -2.98
CA GLU A 12 -10.13 2.89 -4.08
C GLU A 12 -10.08 4.06 -5.09
N ASP A 13 -9.94 5.31 -4.63
CA ASP A 13 -9.90 6.50 -5.50
C ASP A 13 -8.53 6.74 -6.14
N LEU A 14 -7.46 6.22 -5.53
CA LEU A 14 -6.09 6.54 -5.88
C LEU A 14 -5.70 6.23 -7.34
N PRO A 15 -6.04 5.05 -7.92
CA PRO A 15 -5.66 4.74 -9.30
C PRO A 15 -6.22 5.77 -10.30
N GLN A 16 -7.41 6.30 -10.03
CA GLN A 16 -8.03 7.31 -10.89
C GLN A 16 -7.30 8.65 -10.78
N ILE A 17 -6.93 9.07 -9.56
CA ILE A 17 -6.18 10.32 -9.33
C ILE A 17 -4.81 10.26 -10.01
N VAL A 18 -4.07 9.16 -9.82
CA VAL A 18 -2.74 8.98 -10.42
C VAL A 18 -2.81 8.87 -11.93
N GLY A 19 -3.78 8.11 -12.47
CA GLY A 19 -3.97 7.99 -13.92
C GLY A 19 -4.33 9.33 -14.58
N GLN A 20 -5.18 10.15 -13.96
CA GLN A 20 -5.47 11.49 -14.45
C GLN A 20 -4.23 12.39 -14.43
N GLN A 21 -3.44 12.34 -13.36
CA GLN A 21 -2.21 13.12 -13.25
C GLN A 21 -1.17 12.69 -14.30
N GLU A 22 -1.05 11.39 -14.56
CA GLU A 22 -0.18 10.85 -15.60
C GLU A 22 -0.61 11.33 -16.99
N GLU A 23 -1.91 11.34 -17.29
CA GLU A 23 -2.43 11.84 -18.56
C GLU A 23 -2.16 13.34 -18.76
N VAL A 24 -2.40 14.16 -17.73
CA VAL A 24 -2.10 15.61 -17.76
C VAL A 24 -0.61 15.84 -18.00
N SER A 25 0.24 15.11 -17.27
CA SER A 25 1.69 15.22 -17.42
C SER A 25 2.17 14.76 -18.81
N ARG A 26 1.51 13.75 -19.38
CA ARG A 26 1.81 13.19 -20.70
C ARG A 26 1.40 14.12 -21.84
N SER A 27 0.23 14.76 -21.75
CA SER A 27 -0.26 15.68 -22.78
C SER A 27 0.61 16.95 -22.84
N GLY A 28 1.10 17.41 -21.68
CA GLY A 28 1.85 18.67 -21.56
C GLY A 28 0.99 19.91 -21.78
N GLU A 29 -0.33 19.75 -21.93
CA GLU A 29 -1.25 20.87 -22.10
C GLU A 29 -1.79 21.37 -20.76
N SER A 30 -2.31 22.60 -20.75
CA SER A 30 -2.97 23.19 -19.58
C SER A 30 -4.27 22.46 -19.23
N LEU A 31 -4.69 22.49 -17.96
CA LEU A 31 -5.98 21.93 -17.55
C LEU A 31 -7.17 22.53 -18.30
N LYS A 32 -7.08 23.80 -18.70
CA LYS A 32 -8.11 24.50 -19.48
C LYS A 32 -8.40 23.85 -20.85
N SER A 33 -7.40 23.24 -21.50
CA SER A 33 -7.62 22.54 -22.78
C SER A 33 -8.09 21.10 -22.59
N LEU A 34 -7.64 20.45 -21.51
CA LEU A 34 -7.92 19.04 -21.24
C LEU A 34 -9.30 18.80 -20.61
N TYR A 35 -9.80 19.73 -19.80
CA TYR A 35 -11.04 19.57 -19.04
C TYR A 35 -12.17 20.47 -19.57
N LEU A 36 -13.40 19.94 -19.50
CA LEU A 36 -14.63 20.68 -19.82
C LEU A 36 -15.41 20.96 -18.52
N PRO A 37 -15.09 22.01 -17.76
CA PRO A 37 -15.77 22.31 -16.50
C PRO A 37 -17.19 22.80 -16.73
N LEU A 38 -18.14 22.25 -15.98
CA LEU A 38 -19.52 22.69 -15.93
C LEU A 38 -19.66 23.93 -15.05
N LYS A 39 -20.18 25.03 -15.61
CA LYS A 39 -20.37 26.29 -14.88
C LYS A 39 -21.25 26.16 -13.64
N THR A 40 -22.13 25.17 -13.60
CA THR A 40 -23.08 24.93 -12.49
C THR A 40 -22.48 24.22 -11.29
N SER A 41 -21.36 23.50 -11.46
CA SER A 41 -20.82 22.60 -10.42
C SER A 41 -19.31 22.72 -10.22
N ASP A 42 -18.56 23.13 -11.25
CA ASP A 42 -17.09 23.13 -11.22
C ASP A 42 -16.50 24.53 -11.00
N ALA A 43 -17.35 25.54 -10.76
CA ALA A 43 -16.91 26.93 -10.60
C ALA A 43 -15.82 27.08 -9.53
N LEU A 44 -15.98 26.44 -8.37
CA LEU A 44 -14.98 26.49 -7.30
C LEU A 44 -13.65 25.84 -7.70
N VAL A 45 -13.70 24.73 -8.43
CA VAL A 45 -12.49 24.02 -8.89
C VAL A 45 -11.73 24.91 -9.88
N VAL A 46 -12.42 25.56 -10.81
CA VAL A 46 -11.81 26.47 -11.79
C VAL A 46 -11.20 27.68 -11.10
N GLU A 47 -11.92 28.34 -10.18
CA GLU A 47 -11.38 29.52 -9.48
C GLU A 47 -10.19 29.16 -8.58
N TYR A 48 -10.21 27.99 -7.93
CA TYR A 48 -9.05 27.49 -7.18
C TYR A 48 -7.82 27.28 -8.08
N ARG A 49 -8.00 26.73 -9.29
CA ARG A 49 -6.90 26.52 -10.24
C ARG A 49 -6.35 27.85 -10.78
N LYS A 50 -7.19 28.85 -11.02
CA LYS A 50 -6.75 30.21 -11.36
C LYS A 50 -5.99 30.88 -10.22
N TRP A 51 -6.44 30.68 -8.97
CA TRP A 51 -5.71 31.14 -7.80
C TRP A 51 -4.31 30.49 -7.72
N LEU A 52 -4.17 29.22 -8.11
CA LEU A 52 -2.86 28.58 -8.24
C LEU A 52 -2.01 29.16 -9.38
N ASP A 53 -2.61 29.57 -10.51
CA ASP A 53 -1.87 30.31 -11.55
C ASP A 53 -1.28 31.62 -11.00
N GLU A 54 -2.01 32.32 -10.13
CA GLU A 54 -1.61 33.64 -9.61
C GLU A 54 -0.64 33.54 -8.42
N PHE A 55 -0.83 32.58 -7.52
CA PHE A 55 -0.09 32.51 -6.25
C PHE A 55 0.73 31.23 -6.06
N GLY A 56 0.58 30.25 -6.95
CA GLY A 56 1.17 28.92 -6.82
C GLY A 56 2.64 28.82 -7.21
N GLU A 57 3.23 29.84 -7.85
CA GLU A 57 4.58 29.77 -8.43
C GLU A 57 5.67 29.28 -7.45
N THR A 58 5.53 29.63 -6.17
CA THR A 58 6.48 29.22 -5.11
C THR A 58 6.25 27.81 -4.56
N LEU A 59 5.14 27.15 -4.92
CA LEU A 59 4.82 25.80 -4.49
C LEU A 59 5.57 24.77 -5.36
N PRO A 60 6.16 23.72 -4.76
CA PRO A 60 7.00 22.78 -5.48
C PRO A 60 6.25 21.99 -6.57
N PHE A 61 4.94 21.77 -6.44
CA PHE A 61 4.14 20.90 -7.31
C PHE A 61 2.76 21.48 -7.65
N TYR A 62 2.64 22.80 -7.85
CA TYR A 62 1.35 23.35 -8.27
C TYR A 62 1.05 23.03 -9.74
N GLU A 63 -0.24 22.91 -10.04
CA GLU A 63 -0.79 22.80 -11.39
C GLU A 63 -1.96 23.78 -11.47
N GLY A 64 -1.79 24.84 -12.26
CA GLY A 64 -2.77 25.89 -12.42
C GLY A 64 -3.82 25.56 -13.50
N TYR A 65 -4.67 26.52 -13.83
CA TYR A 65 -5.71 26.33 -14.85
C TYR A 65 -5.16 26.55 -16.26
N GLU A 66 -4.37 27.60 -16.44
CA GLU A 66 -3.76 27.98 -17.72
C GLU A 66 -2.27 27.66 -17.80
N THR A 67 -1.59 27.63 -16.65
CA THR A 67 -0.19 27.20 -16.59
C THR A 67 -0.09 25.68 -16.72
N SER A 68 0.92 25.21 -17.45
CA SER A 68 1.32 23.81 -17.52
C SER A 68 2.77 23.74 -17.10
N ARG A 69 3.08 22.99 -16.03
CA ARG A 69 4.46 22.75 -15.61
C ARG A 69 4.83 21.33 -15.98
N ASP A 70 6.06 21.15 -16.46
CA ASP A 70 6.58 19.81 -16.70
C ASP A 70 6.83 19.08 -15.37
N LEU A 71 5.81 18.39 -14.88
CA LEU A 71 5.85 17.57 -13.67
C LEU A 71 6.63 16.26 -13.88
N ARG A 72 7.26 16.05 -15.05
CA ARG A 72 8.15 14.89 -15.30
C ARG A 72 9.31 14.82 -14.31
N CYS A 73 9.75 15.95 -13.74
CA CYS A 73 10.78 15.95 -12.69
C CYS A 73 10.26 15.38 -11.35
N ALA A 74 8.94 15.38 -11.14
CA ALA A 74 8.27 14.80 -9.97
C ALA A 74 7.72 13.37 -10.23
N SER A 75 7.93 12.82 -11.44
CA SER A 75 7.53 11.47 -11.83
C SER A 75 8.43 10.41 -11.21
N GLU A 76 8.58 10.42 -9.88
CA GLU A 76 8.81 9.16 -9.19
C GLU A 76 7.59 8.28 -9.46
N THR A 77 7.81 7.05 -9.93
CA THR A 77 6.75 6.05 -10.06
C THR A 77 6.09 5.88 -8.69
N VAL A 78 4.94 6.53 -8.49
CA VAL A 78 4.23 6.49 -7.22
C VAL A 78 3.83 5.04 -6.99
N SER A 79 4.46 4.39 -6.02
CA SER A 79 4.05 3.04 -5.67
C SER A 79 2.63 3.08 -5.16
N LEU A 80 1.76 2.30 -5.79
CA LEU A 80 0.36 2.14 -5.38
C LEU A 80 0.22 1.05 -4.32
N ASP A 81 1.32 0.45 -3.86
CA ASP A 81 1.30 -0.54 -2.80
C ASP A 81 0.95 0.09 -1.46
N ARG A 82 0.21 -0.68 -0.63
CA ARG A 82 -0.25 -0.21 0.68
C ARG A 82 0.92 -0.08 1.66
N PHE A 83 1.94 -0.93 1.53
CA PHE A 83 3.04 -0.96 2.46
C PHE A 83 3.78 0.38 2.49
N SER A 84 4.19 0.85 1.31
CA SER A 84 4.94 2.11 1.14
C SER A 84 4.11 3.34 1.47
N ARG A 85 2.81 3.31 1.21
CA ARG A 85 1.91 4.46 1.39
C ARG A 85 1.30 4.58 2.78
N HIS A 86 1.18 3.46 3.50
CA HIS A 86 0.41 3.39 4.73
C HIS A 86 1.09 2.55 5.79
N THR A 87 1.33 1.26 5.53
CA THR A 87 1.76 0.33 6.59
C THR A 87 3.07 0.77 7.25
N GLN A 88 4.07 1.18 6.47
CA GLN A 88 5.37 1.60 7.02
C GLN A 88 5.29 2.95 7.76
N ASN A 89 4.35 3.82 7.38
CA ASN A 89 4.19 5.16 7.95
C ASN A 89 3.23 5.20 9.15
N CYS A 90 2.38 4.18 9.31
CA CYS A 90 1.42 4.08 10.41
C CYS A 90 1.93 3.14 11.49
N SER A 91 2.16 3.67 12.70
CA SER A 91 2.75 2.92 13.82
C SER A 91 1.97 1.66 14.20
N SER A 92 0.63 1.70 14.20
CA SER A 92 -0.17 0.51 14.54
C SER A 92 -0.07 -0.58 13.48
N CYS A 93 0.00 -0.19 12.20
CA CYS A 93 0.09 -1.13 11.08
C CYS A 93 1.51 -1.70 10.95
N SER A 94 2.54 -0.86 11.04
CA SER A 94 3.94 -1.31 11.00
C SER A 94 4.25 -2.23 12.17
N GLN A 95 3.81 -1.90 13.39
CA GLN A 95 4.03 -2.76 14.56
C GLN A 95 3.36 -4.14 14.37
N THR A 96 2.11 -4.16 13.91
CA THR A 96 1.39 -5.42 13.66
C THR A 96 2.09 -6.24 12.58
N TYR A 97 2.53 -5.61 11.50
CA TYR A 97 3.27 -6.24 10.42
C TYR A 97 4.60 -6.85 10.91
N HIS A 98 5.38 -6.11 11.70
CA HIS A 98 6.63 -6.61 12.28
C HIS A 98 6.39 -7.78 13.25
N ASN A 99 5.36 -7.70 14.09
CA ASN A 99 5.00 -8.78 15.00
C ASN A 99 4.62 -10.06 14.24
N LEU A 100 3.85 -9.95 13.16
CA LEU A 100 3.51 -11.08 12.30
C LEU A 100 4.75 -11.68 11.62
N GLU A 101 5.66 -10.84 11.13
CA GLU A 101 6.91 -11.29 10.52
C GLU A 101 7.81 -12.02 11.55
N MET A 102 7.92 -11.49 12.78
CA MET A 102 8.63 -12.14 13.88
C MET A 102 8.00 -13.49 14.24
N LEU A 103 6.67 -13.55 14.36
CA LEU A 103 5.95 -14.78 14.69
C LEU A 103 6.12 -15.84 13.61
N LYS A 104 6.05 -15.46 12.33
CA LYS A 104 6.30 -16.36 11.20
C LYS A 104 7.71 -16.94 11.24
N ARG A 105 8.73 -16.08 11.43
CA ARG A 105 10.13 -16.52 11.53
C ARG A 105 10.35 -17.46 12.72
N GLY A 106 9.76 -17.12 13.87
CA GLY A 106 9.77 -17.97 15.06
C GLY A 106 9.15 -19.34 14.81
N ALA A 107 7.97 -19.39 14.18
CA ALA A 107 7.28 -20.64 13.86
C ALA A 107 8.09 -21.54 12.90
N ILE A 108 8.73 -20.95 11.88
CA ILE A 108 9.62 -21.68 10.96
C ILE A 108 10.85 -22.22 11.72
N ALA A 109 11.49 -21.40 12.55
CA ALA A 109 12.65 -21.84 13.33
C ALA A 109 12.30 -22.99 14.29
N VAL A 110 11.17 -22.89 14.99
CA VAL A 110 10.65 -23.96 15.86
C VAL A 110 10.40 -25.24 15.08
N SER A 111 9.78 -25.15 13.89
CA SER A 111 9.57 -26.33 13.04
C SER A 111 10.87 -27.03 12.66
N ILE A 112 11.93 -26.27 12.31
CA ILE A 112 13.22 -26.82 11.93
C ILE A 112 13.88 -27.53 13.12
N ILE A 113 13.87 -26.89 14.30
CA ILE A 113 14.44 -27.46 15.54
C ILE A 113 13.71 -28.75 15.91
N LEU A 114 12.37 -28.75 15.90
CA LEU A 114 11.59 -29.94 16.23
C LEU A 114 11.82 -31.08 15.24
N ALA A 115 11.93 -30.79 13.94
CA ALA A 115 12.26 -31.79 12.94
C ALA A 115 13.64 -32.42 13.17
N ALA A 116 14.64 -31.63 13.57
CA ALA A 116 15.97 -32.14 13.91
C ALA A 116 15.95 -33.03 15.17
N VAL A 117 15.18 -32.63 16.20
CA VAL A 117 15.03 -33.41 17.44
C VAL A 117 14.33 -34.75 17.18
N ALA A 118 13.32 -34.79 16.30
CA ALA A 118 12.60 -36.02 15.97
C ALA A 118 13.53 -37.12 15.40
N ILE A 119 14.59 -36.76 14.67
CA ILE A 119 15.54 -37.72 14.06
C ILE A 119 16.35 -38.49 15.12
N VAL A 120 16.61 -37.87 16.27
CA VAL A 120 17.49 -38.42 17.32
C VAL A 120 16.68 -39.13 18.41
N LEU A 121 15.35 -39.12 18.32
CA LEU A 121 14.48 -39.65 19.36
C LEU A 121 14.18 -41.14 19.13
N ASP A 122 14.43 -41.96 20.16
CA ASP A 122 14.16 -43.41 20.10
C ASP A 122 12.74 -43.79 20.59
N ASP A 123 12.00 -42.86 21.20
CA ASP A 123 10.62 -43.11 21.66
C ASP A 123 9.61 -42.77 20.55
N PRO A 124 8.90 -43.77 19.98
CA PRO A 124 7.99 -43.56 18.86
C PRO A 124 6.78 -42.68 19.22
N ARG A 125 6.33 -42.66 20.48
CA ARG A 125 5.21 -41.80 20.89
C ARG A 125 5.63 -40.34 20.93
N ALA A 126 6.82 -40.09 21.47
CA ALA A 126 7.38 -38.74 21.56
C ALA A 126 7.81 -38.24 20.17
N GLU A 127 8.35 -39.09 19.30
CA GLU A 127 8.65 -38.77 17.90
C GLU A 127 7.39 -38.29 17.16
N VAL A 128 6.31 -39.08 17.19
CA VAL A 128 5.04 -38.72 16.56
C VAL A 128 4.50 -37.39 17.09
N ALA A 129 4.56 -37.17 18.41
CA ALA A 129 4.11 -35.91 19.01
C ALA A 129 4.92 -34.71 18.51
N ILE A 130 6.24 -34.82 18.43
CA ILE A 130 7.13 -33.75 17.95
C ILE A 130 6.86 -33.44 16.48
N VAL A 131 6.69 -34.47 15.63
CA VAL A 131 6.35 -34.30 14.22
C VAL A 131 5.03 -33.56 14.06
N LEU A 132 4.01 -33.88 14.86
CA LEU A 132 2.72 -33.17 14.83
C LEU A 132 2.88 -31.69 15.21
N VAL A 133 3.68 -31.36 16.23
CA VAL A 133 3.94 -29.96 16.62
C VAL A 133 4.74 -29.21 15.56
N ALA A 134 5.72 -29.86 14.92
CA ALA A 134 6.45 -29.29 13.79
C ALA A 134 5.51 -28.95 12.64
N LEU A 135 4.63 -29.88 12.25
CA LEU A 135 3.62 -29.66 11.21
C LEU A 135 2.64 -28.53 11.58
N ALA A 136 2.20 -28.47 12.84
CA ALA A 136 1.35 -27.38 13.33
C ALA A 136 2.06 -26.02 13.26
N SER A 137 3.36 -25.97 13.54
CA SER A 137 4.18 -24.76 13.43
C SER A 137 4.31 -24.28 11.99
N VAL A 138 4.50 -25.20 11.04
CA VAL A 138 4.47 -24.88 9.59
C VAL A 138 3.08 -24.36 9.20
N ALA A 139 2.01 -25.04 9.61
CA ALA A 139 0.65 -24.60 9.33
C ALA A 139 0.40 -23.17 9.84
N ALA A 140 0.80 -22.86 11.08
CA ALA A 140 0.73 -21.51 11.63
C ALA A 140 1.52 -20.49 10.79
N ALA A 141 2.73 -20.82 10.35
CA ALA A 141 3.53 -19.94 9.49
C ALA A 141 2.83 -19.66 8.13
N THR A 142 2.17 -20.67 7.55
CA THR A 142 1.39 -20.48 6.30
C THR A 142 0.16 -19.61 6.50
N LEU A 143 -0.52 -19.72 7.64
CA LEU A 143 -1.66 -18.87 7.99
C LEU A 143 -1.21 -17.42 8.15
N ILE A 144 -0.09 -17.18 8.83
CA ILE A 144 0.49 -15.82 8.97
C ILE A 144 0.88 -15.26 7.61
N GLN A 145 1.46 -16.08 6.73
CA GLN A 145 1.80 -15.67 5.36
C GLN A 145 0.56 -15.21 4.57
N LYS A 146 -0.62 -15.79 4.81
CA LYS A 146 -1.87 -15.36 4.17
C LYS A 146 -2.40 -14.02 4.68
N LEU A 147 -2.00 -13.59 5.89
CA LEU A 147 -2.38 -12.28 6.43
C LEU A 147 -1.51 -11.15 5.87
N LYS A 148 -0.25 -11.46 5.50
CA LYS A 148 0.73 -10.48 5.03
C LYS A 148 0.26 -9.61 3.86
N PRO A 149 -0.40 -10.15 2.81
CA PRO A 149 -0.90 -9.34 1.70
C PRO A 149 -1.84 -8.21 2.10
N HIS A 150 -2.57 -8.31 3.22
CA HIS A 150 -3.45 -7.24 3.70
C HIS A 150 -2.69 -5.98 4.14
N PHE A 151 -1.40 -6.11 4.45
CA PHE A 151 -0.53 -5.00 4.83
C PHE A 151 0.34 -4.52 3.66
N GLU A 152 0.48 -5.33 2.61
CA GLU A 152 1.35 -5.06 1.46
C GLU A 152 0.58 -4.54 0.24
N ARG A 153 -0.52 -5.20 -0.11
CA ARG A 153 -1.23 -4.96 -1.35
C ARG A 153 -2.39 -4.00 -1.13
N SER A 154 -2.59 -3.13 -2.13
CA SER A 154 -3.80 -2.31 -2.21
C SER A 154 -5.03 -3.19 -2.45
N TYR A 155 -6.21 -2.69 -2.08
CA TYR A 155 -7.46 -3.34 -2.43
C TYR A 155 -7.61 -3.38 -3.96
N GLN A 156 -7.67 -4.58 -4.53
CA GLN A 156 -8.05 -4.75 -5.93
C GLN A 156 -9.47 -5.29 -5.97
N ARG A 157 -10.43 -4.43 -6.30
CA ARG A 157 -11.71 -4.89 -6.85
C ARG A 157 -11.47 -5.16 -8.33
N PHE A 158 -11.37 -6.44 -8.69
CA PHE A 158 -11.65 -6.86 -10.06
C PHE A 158 -13.17 -6.98 -10.23
#